data_AF-A0A1Q4EBJ0-F1
#
_entry.id   AF-A0A1Q4EBJ0-F1
#
_cell.length_a   1.000
_cell.length_b   1.000
_cell.length_c   1.000
_cell.angle_alpha   90.00
_cell.angle_beta   90.00
_cell.angle_gamma   90.00
#
_symmetry.space_group_name_H-M   'P 1'
#
loop_
_entity.id
_entity.type
_entity.pdbx_description
1 polymer ?
#
loop_
_entity_poly.entity_id
_entity_poly.type
_entity_poly.pdbx_seq_one_letter_code
_entity_poly.pdbx_strand_id
1 'polypeptide(L)'
;MMSTAEQLPRIFQANLGRFFDRVILPVMDKLPSHAELETGETDSLDQFLDRAAAQVDNYTANEAAKAFVLTLAGLFERQMSRWARAIQDAGGSDMGKLNGFEALLAGCAERAGIDLMLEPLGEALTEMFVVANVVRHGEGRSCERLRALAPHLWDEESVDYHDLLPGTPVASEHVRIRQADLERYIRATTRFWGLADPLPLAVKNPPYGSL
;
A
#
# COMPACT_ATOMS: atom_id res chain seq x y z
N MET A 1 27.83 -19.83 11.90
CA MET A 1 27.04 -19.66 10.66
C MET A 1 25.75 -18.98 11.06
N MET A 2 25.39 -17.86 10.44
CA MET A 2 24.07 -17.27 10.67
C MET A 2 22.98 -18.21 10.15
N SER A 3 21.85 -18.23 10.83
CA SER A 3 20.68 -18.94 10.37
C SER A 3 20.07 -18.24 9.15
N THR A 4 19.44 -19.01 8.27
CA THR A 4 18.69 -18.46 7.13
C THR A 4 17.61 -17.48 7.61
N ALA A 5 17.00 -17.72 8.78
CA ALA A 5 15.98 -16.87 9.37
C ALA A 5 16.46 -15.44 9.69
N GLU A 6 17.72 -15.27 10.07
CA GLU A 6 18.33 -13.95 10.35
C GLU A 6 18.58 -13.12 9.09
N GLN A 7 18.69 -13.77 7.92
CA GLN A 7 18.90 -13.07 6.64
C GLN A 7 17.58 -12.65 5.97
N LEU A 8 16.46 -13.27 6.35
CA LEU A 8 15.17 -13.05 5.71
C LEU A 8 14.72 -11.58 5.73
N PRO A 9 14.81 -10.82 6.85
CA PRO A 9 14.43 -9.41 6.86
C PRO A 9 15.16 -8.60 5.78
N ARG A 10 16.48 -8.77 5.66
CA ARG A 10 17.30 -8.11 4.64
C ARG A 10 16.87 -8.46 3.22
N ILE A 11 16.60 -9.75 2.97
CA ILE A 11 16.13 -10.24 1.66
C ILE A 11 14.75 -9.65 1.35
N PHE A 12 13.84 -9.63 2.33
CA PHE A 12 12.49 -9.12 2.17
C PHE A 12 12.46 -7.62 1.92
N GLN A 13 13.28 -6.85 2.65
CA GLN A 13 13.49 -5.44 2.39
C GLN A 13 13.96 -5.21 0.95
N ALA A 14 15.00 -5.93 0.50
CA ALA A 14 15.53 -5.78 -0.85
C ALA A 14 14.52 -6.19 -1.94
N ASN A 15 13.68 -7.18 -1.68
CA ASN A 15 12.62 -7.61 -2.60
C ASN A 15 11.53 -6.55 -2.75
N LEU A 16 11.10 -5.93 -1.64
CA LEU A 16 10.14 -4.83 -1.67
C LEU A 16 10.69 -3.63 -2.43
N GLY A 17 11.89 -3.17 -2.09
CA GLY A 17 12.51 -2.02 -2.76
C GLY A 17 12.66 -2.24 -4.26
N ARG A 18 13.17 -3.42 -4.68
CA ARG A 18 13.26 -3.76 -6.11
C ARG A 18 11.91 -3.84 -6.80
N PHE A 19 10.88 -4.35 -6.13
CA PHE A 19 9.53 -4.39 -6.72
C PHE A 19 8.99 -2.98 -6.93
N PHE A 20 9.19 -2.10 -5.95
CA PHE A 20 8.78 -0.71 -6.07
C PHE A 20 9.56 0.02 -7.18
N ASP A 21 10.89 0.03 -7.11
CA ASP A 21 11.76 0.78 -8.02
C ASP A 21 11.67 0.30 -9.48
N ARG A 22 11.38 -0.99 -9.70
CA ARG A 22 11.42 -1.58 -11.06
C ARG A 22 10.04 -1.82 -11.65
N VAL A 23 8.99 -1.80 -10.85
CA VAL A 23 7.62 -2.12 -11.30
C VAL A 23 6.66 -1.01 -10.94
N ILE A 24 6.46 -0.73 -9.65
CA ILE A 24 5.43 0.21 -9.21
C ILE A 24 5.76 1.63 -9.71
N LEU A 25 6.91 2.18 -9.30
CA LEU A 25 7.26 3.56 -9.59
C LEU A 25 7.35 3.83 -11.10
N PRO A 26 8.05 3.01 -11.92
CA PRO A 26 8.11 3.25 -13.36
C PRO A 26 6.76 3.11 -14.08
N VAL A 27 5.80 2.36 -13.54
CA VAL A 27 4.45 2.29 -14.10
C VAL A 27 3.67 3.54 -13.73
N MET A 28 3.69 3.94 -12.45
CA MET A 28 3.00 5.16 -12.00
C MET A 28 3.52 6.40 -12.72
N ASP A 29 4.84 6.54 -12.90
CA ASP A 29 5.46 7.66 -13.63
C ASP A 29 5.06 7.74 -15.12
N LYS A 30 4.57 6.63 -15.69
CA LYS A 30 4.17 6.54 -17.10
C LYS A 30 2.67 6.68 -17.32
N LEU A 31 1.87 6.58 -16.27
CA LEU A 31 0.43 6.76 -16.37
C LEU A 31 0.12 8.25 -16.32
N PRO A 32 -0.52 8.82 -17.36
CA PRO A 32 -0.93 10.22 -17.32
C PRO A 32 -1.84 10.46 -16.12
N SER A 33 -1.65 11.60 -15.46
CA SER A 33 -2.58 12.09 -14.45
C SER A 33 -2.76 13.60 -14.60
N HIS A 34 -4.00 14.03 -14.44
CA HIS A 34 -4.45 15.40 -14.65
C HIS A 34 -4.89 15.95 -13.30
N ALA A 35 -4.31 17.07 -12.87
CA ALA A 35 -4.56 17.64 -11.54
C ALA A 35 -5.98 18.21 -11.38
N GLU A 36 -6.64 18.54 -12.49
CA GLU A 36 -8.00 19.08 -12.53
C GLU A 36 -8.68 18.59 -13.81
N LEU A 37 -9.92 18.13 -13.68
CA LEU A 37 -10.75 17.71 -14.80
C LEU A 37 -11.68 18.86 -15.18
N GLU A 38 -11.61 19.28 -16.44
CA GLU A 38 -12.57 20.27 -16.96
C GLU A 38 -13.97 19.65 -17.06
N THR A 39 -14.97 20.41 -16.63
CA THR A 39 -16.40 20.03 -16.67
C THR A 39 -17.22 21.05 -17.48
N GLY A 40 -18.42 20.64 -17.91
CA GLY A 40 -19.37 21.49 -18.64
C GLY A 40 -19.43 21.23 -20.15
N GLU A 41 -20.20 22.08 -20.85
CA GLU A 41 -20.36 21.99 -22.32
C GLU A 41 -19.03 22.21 -23.04
N THR A 42 -18.88 21.58 -24.19
CA THR A 42 -17.69 21.64 -25.03
C THR A 42 -18.02 22.32 -26.35
N ASP A 43 -17.16 23.22 -26.79
CA ASP A 43 -17.33 23.98 -28.05
C ASP A 43 -17.01 23.13 -29.29
N SER A 44 -16.38 21.97 -29.12
CA SER A 44 -16.00 21.06 -30.21
C SER A 44 -15.95 19.59 -29.78
N LEU A 45 -15.96 18.69 -30.77
CA LEU A 45 -15.75 17.26 -30.55
C LEU A 45 -14.35 16.96 -30.00
N ASP A 46 -13.32 17.65 -30.49
CA ASP A 46 -11.94 17.42 -30.03
C ASP A 46 -11.79 17.76 -28.55
N GLN A 47 -12.36 18.90 -28.11
CA GLN A 47 -12.37 19.29 -26.71
C GLN A 47 -13.12 18.26 -25.84
N PHE A 48 -14.23 17.72 -26.34
CA PHE A 48 -14.94 16.64 -25.66
C PHE A 48 -14.08 15.38 -25.52
N LEU A 49 -13.39 14.97 -26.58
CA LEU A 49 -12.53 13.78 -26.57
C LEU A 49 -11.34 13.96 -25.64
N ASP A 50 -10.72 15.14 -25.60
CA ASP A 50 -9.61 15.46 -24.69
C ASP A 50 -10.05 15.38 -23.22
N ARG A 51 -11.22 15.95 -22.89
CA ARG A 51 -11.79 15.86 -21.52
C ARG A 51 -12.10 14.42 -21.12
N ALA A 52 -12.68 13.64 -22.03
CA ALA A 52 -12.96 12.23 -21.79
C ALA A 52 -11.66 11.41 -21.60
N ALA A 53 -10.62 11.68 -22.38
CA ALA A 53 -9.32 11.05 -22.23
C ALA A 53 -8.71 11.34 -20.85
N ALA A 54 -8.76 12.60 -20.38
CA ALA A 54 -8.24 12.97 -19.07
C ALA A 54 -8.94 12.24 -17.91
N GLN A 55 -10.26 12.04 -18.01
CA GLN A 55 -11.02 11.26 -17.03
C GLN A 55 -10.59 9.78 -17.02
N VAL A 56 -10.45 9.17 -18.21
CA VAL A 56 -10.01 7.78 -18.35
C VAL A 56 -8.57 7.59 -17.86
N ASP A 57 -7.68 8.55 -18.10
CA ASP A 57 -6.31 8.55 -17.59
C ASP A 57 -6.29 8.52 -16.05
N ASN A 58 -7.02 9.43 -15.40
CA ASN A 58 -7.09 9.51 -13.93
C ASN A 58 -7.75 8.28 -13.29
N TYR A 59 -8.74 7.70 -13.96
CA TYR A 59 -9.33 6.42 -13.55
C TYR A 59 -8.31 5.29 -13.63
N THR A 60 -7.61 5.17 -14.76
CA THR A 60 -6.62 4.12 -15.01
C THR A 60 -5.45 4.22 -14.03
N ALA A 61 -4.96 5.43 -13.75
CA ALA A 61 -3.92 5.68 -12.77
C ALA A 61 -4.33 5.23 -11.35
N ASN A 62 -5.56 5.54 -10.94
CA ASN A 62 -6.09 5.14 -9.63
C ASN A 62 -6.28 3.63 -9.50
N GLU A 63 -6.81 2.97 -10.54
CA GLU A 63 -6.95 1.51 -10.54
C GLU A 63 -5.59 0.79 -10.52
N ALA A 64 -4.60 1.32 -11.23
CA ALA A 64 -3.23 0.83 -11.13
C ALA A 64 -2.68 0.98 -9.69
N ALA A 65 -2.88 2.14 -9.06
CA ALA A 65 -2.45 2.37 -7.69
C ALA A 65 -3.13 1.41 -6.69
N LYS A 66 -4.45 1.21 -6.80
CA LYS A 66 -5.20 0.23 -6.00
C LYS A 66 -4.65 -1.19 -6.16
N ALA A 67 -4.38 -1.61 -7.40
CA ALA A 67 -3.79 -2.92 -7.69
C ALA A 67 -2.38 -3.08 -7.09
N PHE A 68 -1.58 -2.02 -7.09
CA PHE A 68 -0.26 -2.03 -6.45
C PHE A 68 -0.34 -2.08 -4.93
N VAL A 69 -1.27 -1.37 -4.28
CA VAL A 69 -1.50 -1.52 -2.83
C VAL A 69 -1.87 -2.95 -2.47
N LEU A 70 -2.82 -3.55 -3.20
CA LEU A 70 -3.22 -4.95 -3.01
C LEU A 70 -2.02 -5.90 -3.13
N THR A 71 -1.18 -5.69 -4.15
CA THR A 71 0.01 -6.50 -4.40
C THR A 71 1.05 -6.34 -3.30
N LEU A 72 1.31 -5.10 -2.86
CA LEU A 72 2.28 -4.77 -1.82
C LEU A 72 1.85 -5.35 -0.46
N ALA A 73 0.58 -5.18 -0.09
CA ALA A 73 0.01 -5.76 1.14
C ALA A 73 0.14 -7.28 1.15
N GLY A 74 -0.27 -7.94 0.07
CA GLY A 74 -0.15 -9.40 -0.05
C GLY A 74 1.30 -9.90 -0.06
N LEU A 75 2.23 -9.14 -0.67
CA LEU A 75 3.66 -9.47 -0.65
C LEU A 75 4.22 -9.38 0.78
N PHE A 76 3.92 -8.28 1.48
CA PHE A 76 4.38 -8.05 2.84
C PHE A 76 3.80 -9.09 3.83
N GLU A 77 2.50 -9.39 3.75
CA GLU A 77 1.86 -10.43 4.55
C GLU A 77 2.52 -11.81 4.35
N ARG A 78 2.77 -12.21 3.09
CA ARG A 78 3.47 -13.46 2.78
C ARG A 78 4.89 -13.50 3.34
N GLN A 79 5.60 -12.36 3.35
CA GLN A 79 6.94 -12.26 3.93
C GLN A 79 6.88 -12.45 5.46
N MET A 80 5.93 -11.80 6.14
CA MET A 80 5.69 -12.00 7.58
C MET A 80 5.36 -13.45 7.91
N SER A 81 4.43 -14.08 7.19
CA SER A 81 4.11 -15.49 7.41
C SER A 81 5.32 -16.41 7.18
N ARG A 82 6.16 -16.12 6.18
CA ARG A 82 7.39 -16.89 5.93
C ARG A 82 8.41 -16.71 7.05
N TRP A 83 8.59 -15.48 7.54
CA TRP A 83 9.51 -15.20 8.63
C TRP A 83 9.06 -15.87 9.94
N ALA A 84 7.78 -15.73 10.28
CA ALA A 84 7.16 -16.36 11.44
C ALA A 84 7.38 -17.89 11.45
N ARG A 85 7.14 -18.56 10.31
CA ARG A 85 7.42 -20.00 10.16
C ARG A 85 8.91 -20.32 10.30
N ALA A 86 9.79 -19.55 9.66
CA ALA A 86 11.23 -19.78 9.76
C ALA A 86 11.77 -19.63 11.19
N ILE A 87 11.22 -18.71 11.98
CA ILE A 87 11.54 -18.56 13.40
C ILE A 87 11.07 -19.77 14.20
N GLN A 88 9.83 -20.23 13.96
CA GLN A 88 9.27 -21.41 14.61
C GLN A 88 10.08 -22.66 14.29
N ASP A 89 10.42 -22.88 13.01
CA ASP A 89 11.22 -24.03 12.55
C ASP A 89 12.63 -24.03 13.16
N ALA A 90 13.17 -22.84 13.48
CA ALA A 90 14.44 -22.67 14.17
C ALA A 90 14.33 -22.88 15.71
N GLY A 91 13.17 -23.29 16.22
CA GLY A 91 12.93 -23.49 17.66
C GLY A 91 12.67 -22.20 18.44
N GLY A 92 12.29 -21.11 17.76
CA GLY A 92 11.89 -19.85 18.37
C GLY A 92 10.48 -19.87 18.96
N SER A 93 9.90 -18.68 19.14
CA SER A 93 8.54 -18.49 19.68
C SER A 93 7.47 -19.28 18.91
N ASP A 94 6.39 -19.67 19.59
CA ASP A 94 5.20 -20.31 18.98
C ASP A 94 4.43 -19.30 18.11
N MET A 95 4.92 -19.11 16.88
CA MET A 95 4.33 -18.20 15.89
C MET A 95 3.24 -18.86 15.04
N GLY A 96 2.98 -20.17 15.23
CA GLY A 96 2.10 -20.97 14.39
C GLY A 96 0.60 -20.69 14.57
N LYS A 97 0.24 -19.90 15.59
CA LYS A 97 -1.14 -19.48 15.89
C LYS A 97 -1.51 -18.11 15.33
N LEU A 98 -0.54 -17.38 14.76
CA LEU A 98 -0.78 -16.06 14.19
C LEU A 98 -1.57 -16.21 12.89
N ASN A 99 -2.85 -15.80 12.94
CA ASN A 99 -3.76 -15.86 11.82
C ASN A 99 -4.23 -14.46 11.45
N GLY A 100 -4.16 -14.13 10.16
CA GLY A 100 -4.50 -12.82 9.65
C GLY A 100 -3.40 -11.77 9.88
N PHE A 101 -3.50 -10.69 9.12
CA PHE A 101 -2.46 -9.67 9.04
C PHE A 101 -2.13 -8.99 10.37
N GLU A 102 -3.13 -8.61 11.16
CA GLU A 102 -2.90 -7.87 12.42
C GLU A 102 -2.14 -8.71 13.45
N ALA A 103 -2.51 -9.99 13.59
CA ALA A 103 -1.81 -10.92 14.46
C ALA A 103 -0.38 -11.17 13.97
N LEU A 104 -0.19 -11.32 12.65
CA LEU A 104 1.14 -11.46 12.05
C LEU A 104 1.99 -10.21 12.29
N LEU A 105 1.45 -9.02 12.08
CA LEU A 105 2.15 -7.74 12.27
C LEU A 105 2.56 -7.58 13.74
N ALA A 106 1.63 -7.76 14.68
CA ALA A 106 1.90 -7.63 16.11
C ALA A 106 2.95 -8.64 16.57
N GLY A 107 2.80 -9.92 16.23
CA GLY A 107 3.74 -10.96 16.64
C GLY A 107 5.12 -10.79 16.00
N CYS A 108 5.19 -10.40 14.73
CA CYS A 108 6.48 -10.14 14.08
C CYS A 108 7.16 -8.89 14.67
N ALA A 109 6.40 -7.83 14.95
CA ALA A 109 6.92 -6.63 15.60
C ALA A 109 7.47 -6.93 17.00
N GLU A 110 6.71 -7.65 17.82
CA GLU A 110 7.13 -8.09 19.15
C GLU A 110 8.42 -8.90 19.07
N ARG A 111 8.48 -9.88 18.16
CA ARG A 111 9.68 -10.72 17.96
C ARG A 111 10.92 -9.92 17.57
N ALA A 112 10.75 -8.86 16.79
CA ALA A 112 11.81 -7.97 16.34
C ALA A 112 12.13 -6.83 17.34
N GLY A 113 11.34 -6.66 18.40
CA GLY A 113 11.45 -5.51 19.31
C GLY A 113 11.10 -4.17 18.63
N ILE A 114 10.18 -4.19 17.65
CA ILE A 114 9.73 -3.01 16.93
C ILE A 114 8.58 -2.36 17.67
N ASP A 115 8.75 -1.08 18.03
CA ASP A 115 7.65 -0.23 18.48
C ASP A 115 6.85 0.28 17.26
N LEU A 116 5.65 -0.24 17.06
CA LEU A 116 4.76 0.16 15.97
C LEU A 116 4.18 1.57 16.15
N MET A 117 4.26 2.14 17.36
CA MET A 117 3.82 3.50 17.65
C MET A 117 4.87 4.55 17.27
N LEU A 118 6.13 4.13 17.07
CA LEU A 118 7.22 5.03 16.72
C LEU A 118 7.18 5.37 15.22
N GLU A 119 6.98 6.66 14.92
CA GLU A 119 6.86 7.23 13.56
C GLU A 119 5.86 6.48 12.67
N PRO A 120 4.64 7.00 12.45
CA PRO A 120 3.37 6.30 12.14
C PRO A 120 3.45 4.96 11.35
N LEU A 121 4.20 3.98 11.86
CA LEU A 121 4.60 2.79 11.14
C LEU A 121 3.47 1.78 11.17
N GLY A 122 2.95 1.51 12.37
CA GLY A 122 1.79 0.66 12.56
C GLY A 122 0.57 1.19 11.83
N GLU A 123 0.36 2.51 11.85
CA GLU A 123 -0.74 3.18 11.15
C GLU A 123 -0.65 2.97 9.63
N ALA A 124 0.49 3.29 9.01
CA ALA A 124 0.67 3.12 7.57
C ALA A 124 0.55 1.64 7.12
N LEU A 125 1.09 0.70 7.91
CA LEU A 125 0.97 -0.74 7.61
C LEU A 125 -0.47 -1.25 7.74
N THR A 126 -1.19 -0.77 8.76
CA THR A 126 -2.60 -1.12 8.98
C THR A 126 -3.46 -0.53 7.88
N GLU A 127 -3.25 0.75 7.54
CA GLU A 127 -3.96 1.43 6.46
C GLU A 127 -3.78 0.70 5.12
N MET A 128 -2.54 0.39 4.73
CA MET A 128 -2.24 -0.37 3.51
C MET A 128 -3.05 -1.67 3.43
N PHE A 129 -3.15 -2.42 4.54
CA PHE A 129 -3.89 -3.67 4.58
C PHE A 129 -5.41 -3.47 4.50
N VAL A 130 -5.93 -2.45 5.18
CA VAL A 130 -7.37 -2.11 5.12
C VAL A 130 -7.74 -1.65 3.70
N VAL A 131 -6.92 -0.82 3.06
CA VAL A 131 -7.08 -0.44 1.65
C VAL A 131 -7.10 -1.68 0.75
N ALA A 132 -6.14 -2.58 0.89
CA ALA A 132 -6.10 -3.82 0.10
C ALA A 132 -7.38 -4.66 0.25
N ASN A 133 -7.96 -4.73 1.46
CA ASN A 133 -9.23 -5.42 1.69
C ASN A 133 -10.41 -4.72 1.03
N VAL A 134 -10.48 -3.39 1.09
CA VAL A 134 -11.53 -2.61 0.41
C VAL A 134 -11.43 -2.77 -1.10
N VAL A 135 -10.24 -2.65 -1.68
CA VAL A 135 -10.01 -2.86 -3.12
C VAL A 135 -10.42 -4.27 -3.57
N ARG A 136 -10.19 -5.29 -2.73
CA ARG A 136 -10.50 -6.68 -3.05
C ARG A 136 -11.96 -7.06 -2.90
N HIS A 137 -12.62 -6.53 -1.87
CA HIS A 137 -13.94 -6.99 -1.44
C HIS A 137 -15.05 -5.96 -1.64
N GLY A 138 -14.70 -4.71 -1.92
CA GLY A 138 -15.63 -3.61 -2.07
C GLY A 138 -16.24 -3.18 -0.73
N GLU A 139 -17.57 -3.05 -0.72
CA GLU A 139 -18.34 -2.55 0.41
C GLU A 139 -18.33 -3.44 1.66
N GLY A 140 -18.65 -2.81 2.79
CA GLY A 140 -18.85 -3.46 4.08
C GLY A 140 -17.91 -2.95 5.17
N ARG A 141 -17.69 -3.77 6.21
CA ARG A 141 -16.95 -3.37 7.42
C ARG A 141 -15.55 -2.81 7.16
N SER A 142 -14.85 -3.31 6.13
CA SER A 142 -13.54 -2.80 5.75
C SER A 142 -13.62 -1.39 5.17
N CYS A 143 -14.66 -1.07 4.41
CA CYS A 143 -14.92 0.24 3.84
C CYS A 143 -15.23 1.27 4.94
N GLU A 144 -16.13 0.93 5.87
CA GLU A 144 -16.43 1.75 7.06
C GLU A 144 -15.18 2.01 7.91
N ARG A 145 -14.38 0.97 8.13
CA ARG A 145 -13.11 1.08 8.85
C ARG A 145 -12.12 1.98 8.10
N LEU A 146 -12.01 1.86 6.79
CA LEU A 146 -11.09 2.67 5.99
C LEU A 146 -11.47 4.15 6.04
N ARG A 147 -12.77 4.48 5.98
CA ARG A 147 -13.25 5.86 6.13
C ARG A 147 -12.85 6.47 7.45
N ALA A 148 -12.95 5.70 8.54
CA ALA A 148 -12.53 6.18 9.86
C ALA A 148 -11.00 6.30 10.00
N LEU A 149 -10.25 5.36 9.43
CA LEU A 149 -8.80 5.27 9.55
C LEU A 149 -8.06 6.27 8.66
N ALA A 150 -8.52 6.44 7.43
CA ALA A 150 -7.86 7.23 6.40
C ALA A 150 -8.86 8.11 5.64
N PRO A 151 -9.47 9.12 6.29
CA PRO A 151 -10.43 10.02 5.64
C PRO A 151 -9.87 10.71 4.38
N HIS A 152 -8.56 10.96 4.36
CA HIS A 152 -7.87 11.62 3.24
C HIS A 152 -7.90 10.86 1.91
N LEU A 153 -8.23 9.55 1.92
CA LEU A 153 -8.42 8.76 0.70
C LEU A 153 -9.81 8.93 0.07
N TRP A 154 -10.68 9.70 0.73
CA TRP A 154 -12.08 9.91 0.39
C TRP A 154 -12.30 11.40 0.13
N ASP A 155 -11.77 11.87 -0.99
CA ASP A 155 -11.93 13.26 -1.40
C ASP A 155 -13.20 13.42 -2.24
N GLU A 156 -14.34 13.60 -1.56
CA GLU A 156 -15.66 13.75 -2.20
C GLU A 156 -15.78 15.06 -3.03
N GLU A 157 -14.88 16.02 -2.81
CA GLU A 157 -14.83 17.29 -3.54
C GLU A 157 -13.69 17.33 -4.58
N SER A 158 -13.04 16.19 -4.86
CA SER A 158 -11.88 16.17 -5.75
C SER A 158 -12.24 16.66 -7.16
N VAL A 159 -11.48 17.65 -7.62
CA VAL A 159 -11.55 18.16 -9.00
C VAL A 159 -10.83 17.24 -9.99
N ASP A 160 -10.05 16.26 -9.51
CA ASP A 160 -9.24 15.35 -10.33
C ASP A 160 -9.92 14.01 -10.61
N TYR A 161 -11.15 13.79 -10.13
CA TYR A 161 -11.84 12.52 -10.33
C TYR A 161 -13.34 12.66 -10.35
N HIS A 162 -13.94 12.08 -11.39
CA HIS A 162 -15.37 11.88 -11.47
C HIS A 162 -15.64 10.39 -11.67
N ASP A 163 -16.56 9.83 -10.90
CA ASP A 163 -17.02 8.48 -11.14
C ASP A 163 -17.70 8.41 -12.51
N LEU A 164 -17.20 7.52 -13.36
CA LEU A 164 -17.69 7.32 -14.73
C LEU A 164 -18.89 6.38 -14.78
N LEU A 165 -19.20 5.69 -13.67
CA LEU A 165 -20.25 4.69 -13.63
C LEU A 165 -21.62 5.33 -13.40
N PRO A 166 -22.60 5.13 -14.31
CA PRO A 166 -23.97 5.51 -14.04
C PRO A 166 -24.57 4.55 -13.00
N GLY A 167 -25.07 5.08 -11.89
CA GLY A 167 -25.76 4.26 -10.88
C GLY A 167 -25.66 4.81 -9.47
N THR A 168 -26.04 3.98 -8.49
CA THR A 168 -25.83 4.29 -7.08
C THR A 168 -24.32 4.28 -6.80
N PRO A 169 -23.74 5.38 -6.30
CA PRO A 169 -22.33 5.43 -5.97
C PRO A 169 -21.92 4.31 -5.01
N VAL A 170 -20.87 3.58 -5.35
CA VAL A 170 -20.25 2.57 -4.49
C VAL A 170 -19.05 3.22 -3.82
N ALA A 171 -19.04 3.29 -2.49
CA ALA A 171 -17.99 3.97 -1.74
C ALA A 171 -16.60 3.42 -2.10
N SER A 172 -16.42 2.10 -2.12
CA SER A 172 -15.12 1.49 -2.44
C SER A 172 -14.53 1.90 -3.80
N GLU A 173 -15.37 2.30 -4.76
CA GLU A 173 -14.93 2.78 -6.08
C GLU A 173 -14.32 4.19 -6.01
N HIS A 174 -14.75 5.00 -5.03
CA HIS A 174 -14.31 6.36 -4.78
C HIS A 174 -13.00 6.45 -4.00
N VAL A 175 -12.43 5.33 -3.54
CA VAL A 175 -11.12 5.34 -2.88
C VAL A 175 -10.06 5.87 -3.84
N ARG A 176 -9.38 6.96 -3.46
CA ARG A 176 -8.31 7.59 -4.23
C ARG A 176 -6.97 7.25 -3.61
N ILE A 177 -6.16 6.50 -4.35
CA ILE A 177 -4.77 6.19 -3.95
C ILE A 177 -3.84 7.01 -4.82
N ARG A 178 -3.06 7.90 -4.20
CA ARG A 178 -2.07 8.71 -4.90
C ARG A 178 -0.70 8.03 -4.86
N GLN A 179 0.22 8.47 -5.71
CA GLN A 179 1.60 7.97 -5.68
C GLN A 179 2.26 8.18 -4.31
N ALA A 180 1.98 9.30 -3.64
CA ALA A 180 2.46 9.57 -2.28
C ALA A 180 2.02 8.50 -1.26
N ASP A 181 0.82 7.91 -1.43
CA ASP A 181 0.36 6.82 -0.57
C ASP A 181 1.15 5.54 -0.82
N LEU A 182 1.41 5.21 -2.09
CA LEU A 182 2.27 4.08 -2.46
C LEU A 182 3.69 4.25 -1.89
N GLU A 183 4.25 5.46 -1.96
CA GLU A 183 5.54 5.82 -1.38
C GLU A 183 5.54 5.66 0.15
N ARG A 184 4.48 6.12 0.81
CA ARG A 184 4.28 5.94 2.27
C ARG A 184 4.22 4.47 2.66
N TYR A 185 3.49 3.64 1.90
CA TYR A 185 3.37 2.20 2.16
C TYR A 185 4.66 1.43 1.90
N ILE A 186 5.39 1.73 0.82
CA ILE A 186 6.69 1.09 0.59
C ILE A 186 7.70 1.53 1.66
N ARG A 187 7.70 2.80 2.07
CA ARG A 187 8.54 3.29 3.18
C ARG A 187 8.26 2.49 4.45
N ALA A 188 6.99 2.31 4.81
CA ALA A 188 6.58 1.58 6.00
C ALA A 188 7.01 0.10 5.97
N THR A 189 6.72 -0.61 4.88
CA THR A 189 7.06 -2.03 4.73
C THR A 189 8.57 -2.28 4.68
N THR A 190 9.33 -1.43 3.99
CA THR A 190 10.79 -1.54 3.94
C THR A 190 11.44 -1.14 5.27
N ARG A 191 10.93 -0.12 5.96
CA ARG A 191 11.37 0.25 7.31
C ARG A 191 11.13 -0.87 8.30
N PHE A 192 9.97 -1.50 8.29
CA PHE A 192 9.67 -2.64 9.16
C PHE A 192 10.75 -3.72 9.06
N TRP A 193 11.09 -4.14 7.85
CA TRP A 193 12.14 -5.14 7.64
C TRP A 193 13.54 -4.65 7.97
N GLY A 194 13.82 -3.35 7.78
CA GLY A 194 15.09 -2.74 8.19
C GLY A 194 15.27 -2.68 9.70
N LEU A 195 14.17 -2.50 10.44
CA LEU A 195 14.17 -2.57 11.90
C LEU A 195 14.30 -4.02 12.40
N ALA A 196 13.69 -4.98 11.68
CA ALA A 196 13.78 -6.40 11.97
C ALA A 196 15.12 -7.04 11.55
N ASP A 197 15.92 -6.38 10.72
CA ASP A 197 17.21 -6.87 10.22
C ASP A 197 18.29 -6.76 11.32
N PRO A 198 18.77 -7.89 11.89
CA PRO A 198 19.76 -7.87 12.96
C PRO A 198 21.18 -7.57 12.46
N LEU A 199 21.38 -7.47 11.14
CA LEU A 199 22.70 -7.41 10.55
C LEU A 199 23.26 -5.98 10.49
N PRO A 200 24.61 -5.84 10.48
CA PRO A 200 25.25 -4.55 10.32
C PRO A 200 24.76 -3.84 9.05
N LEU A 201 24.64 -2.51 9.12
CA LEU A 201 24.20 -1.64 8.02
C LEU A 201 22.76 -1.88 7.54
N ALA A 202 21.89 -2.43 8.39
CA ALA A 202 20.46 -2.50 8.12
C ALA A 202 19.88 -1.11 7.80
N VAL A 203 19.14 -1.01 6.68
CA VAL A 203 18.56 0.25 6.22
C VAL A 203 17.27 0.51 7.00
N LYS A 204 17.33 1.32 8.06
CA LYS A 204 16.14 1.63 8.89
C LYS A 204 15.32 2.83 8.39
N ASN A 205 15.95 3.67 7.57
CA ASN A 205 15.36 4.87 6.98
C ASN A 205 15.43 4.75 5.45
N PRO A 206 14.48 4.05 4.82
CA PRO A 206 14.44 3.90 3.37
C PRO A 206 14.09 5.25 2.70
N PRO A 207 14.60 5.53 1.49
CA PRO A 207 14.49 6.83 0.83
C PRO A 207 13.20 6.98 0.01
N TYR A 208 12.05 6.57 0.58
CA TYR A 208 10.75 6.65 -0.09
C TYR A 208 9.88 7.70 0.60
N GLY A 209 9.28 8.60 -0.18
CA GLY A 209 8.51 9.75 0.31
C GLY A 209 9.36 10.89 0.89
N SER A 210 8.75 12.06 1.11
CA SER A 210 9.37 13.20 1.77
C SER A 210 9.45 13.03 3.29
N LEU A 211 10.51 13.59 3.91
CA LEU A 211 10.68 13.70 5.36
C LEU A 211 9.61 14.61 6.00
#